data_AF-A0A1F9PCD2-F1
#
_entry.id   AF-A0A1F9PCD2-F1
#
_cell.length_a   1.000
_cell.length_b   1.000
_cell.length_c   1.000
_cell.angle_alpha   90.00
_cell.angle_beta   90.00
_cell.angle_gamma   90.00
#
_symmetry.space_group_name_H-M   'P 1'
#
loop_
_entity.id
_entity.type
_entity.pdbx_description
1 polymer ?
#
loop_
_entity_poly.entity_id
_entity_poly.type
_entity_poly.pdbx_seq_one_letter_code
_entity_poly.pdbx_strand_id
1 'polypeptide(L)'
;MLIPCSRAQAVIADPKIRLERQAPGFMVWDEHGGTFVLRVDELAATEVAVGQGETGIILEIPLSPGERLIRSLEEFAAQQQLPLAPPSGPELLEEAVLAACHLPGQNLFVFAEGPLLVVKRRGEAVELAVEGLFKTRRVPCRETDLVIHLTKAAMARLVALVLNLAGGGP
;
A
#
# COMPACT_ATOMS: atom_id res chain seq x y z
N MET A 1 -5.07 -6.74 10.77
CA MET A 1 -5.63 -5.43 11.21
C MET A 1 -6.26 -4.72 10.02
N LEU A 2 -7.37 -3.99 10.21
CA LEU A 2 -7.98 -3.15 9.17
C LEU A 2 -7.52 -1.70 9.33
N ILE A 3 -6.92 -1.14 8.29
CA ILE A 3 -6.49 0.26 8.20
C ILE A 3 -7.40 1.00 7.23
N PRO A 4 -7.97 2.17 7.59
CA PRO A 4 -8.74 2.99 6.67
C PRO A 4 -7.95 3.31 5.40
N CYS A 5 -8.61 3.23 4.25
CA CYS A 5 -8.00 3.47 2.93
C CYS A 5 -8.95 4.37 2.14
N SER A 6 -8.64 5.66 2.02
CA SER A 6 -9.47 6.65 1.32
C SER A 6 -9.35 6.50 -0.20
N ARG A 7 -8.18 6.06 -0.67
CA ARG A 7 -7.89 5.82 -2.08
C ARG A 7 -7.03 4.58 -2.22
N ALA A 8 -7.33 3.77 -3.23
CA ALA A 8 -6.47 2.69 -3.66
C ALA A 8 -6.53 2.58 -5.18
N GLN A 9 -5.36 2.70 -5.82
CA GLN A 9 -5.24 2.57 -7.26
C GLN A 9 -3.91 1.90 -7.65
N ALA A 10 -3.93 1.21 -8.79
CA ALA A 10 -2.74 0.80 -9.51
C ALA A 10 -2.92 1.16 -10.98
N VAL A 11 -1.99 1.92 -11.56
CA VAL A 11 -1.99 2.28 -12.98
C VAL A 11 -0.75 1.68 -13.62
N ILE A 12 -0.99 0.69 -14.49
CA ILE A 12 0.03 -0.14 -15.11
C ILE A 12 0.09 0.20 -16.59
N ALA A 13 1.21 0.78 -17.04
CA ALA A 13 1.36 1.27 -18.42
C ALA A 13 1.34 0.15 -19.48
N ASP A 14 1.85 -1.04 -19.14
CA ASP A 14 1.77 -2.25 -19.97
C ASP A 14 1.27 -3.38 -19.07
N PRO A 15 -0.03 -3.73 -19.13
CA PRO A 15 -0.85 -3.79 -20.34
C PRO A 15 -1.94 -2.70 -20.43
N LYS A 16 -1.68 -1.49 -19.92
CA LYS A 16 -2.62 -0.35 -19.89
C LYS A 16 -3.86 -0.62 -19.05
N ILE A 17 -3.66 -1.10 -17.83
CA ILE A 17 -4.75 -1.38 -16.90
C ILE A 17 -4.70 -0.43 -15.72
N ARG A 18 -5.87 0.05 -15.33
CA ARG A 18 -6.10 0.67 -14.03
C ARG A 18 -6.90 -0.29 -13.16
N LEU A 19 -6.40 -0.49 -11.95
CA LEU A 19 -7.17 -1.04 -10.85
C LEU A 19 -7.49 0.12 -9.91
N GLU A 20 -8.75 0.28 -9.54
CA GLU A 20 -9.13 1.30 -8.57
C GLU A 20 -10.31 0.84 -7.73
N ARG A 21 -10.33 1.27 -6.47
CA ARG A 21 -11.52 1.13 -5.64
C ARG A 21 -12.46 2.30 -5.90
N GLN A 22 -13.75 2.00 -6.09
CA GLN A 22 -14.78 3.01 -6.40
C GLN A 22 -15.22 3.85 -5.19
N ALA A 23 -14.93 3.39 -3.97
CA ALA A 23 -15.26 4.08 -2.73
C ALA A 23 -14.18 3.84 -1.65
N PRO A 24 -14.08 4.71 -0.63
CA PRO A 24 -13.24 4.44 0.53
C PRO A 24 -13.55 3.09 1.18
N GLY A 25 -12.54 2.44 1.73
CA GLY A 25 -12.71 1.16 2.41
C GLY A 25 -11.55 0.88 3.37
N PHE A 26 -11.15 -0.38 3.46
CA PHE A 26 -10.04 -0.79 4.32
C PHE A 26 -8.93 -1.47 3.53
N MET A 27 -7.72 -1.33 4.04
CA MET A 27 -6.54 -2.11 3.73
C MET A 27 -6.32 -3.10 4.87
N VAL A 28 -6.01 -4.35 4.54
CA VAL A 28 -5.65 -5.36 5.53
C VAL A 28 -4.13 -5.30 5.74
N TRP A 29 -3.71 -5.10 6.99
CA TRP A 29 -2.31 -5.23 7.41
C TRP A 29 -2.17 -6.52 8.21
N ASP A 30 -1.36 -7.46 7.72
CA ASP A 30 -1.19 -8.77 8.35
C ASP A 30 0.27 -9.24 8.32
N GLU A 31 0.56 -10.31 9.05
CA GLU A 31 1.86 -10.98 9.09
C GLU A 31 1.72 -12.44 8.64
N HIS A 32 2.56 -12.85 7.70
CA HIS A 32 2.59 -14.20 7.17
C HIS A 32 4.04 -14.69 7.03
N GLY A 33 4.46 -15.57 7.94
CA GLY A 33 5.72 -16.32 7.81
C GLY A 33 6.98 -15.45 7.82
N GLY A 34 6.98 -14.38 8.59
CA GLY A 34 8.05 -13.39 8.72
C GLY A 34 7.92 -12.17 7.80
N THR A 35 6.88 -12.12 6.95
CA THR A 35 6.64 -11.04 5.98
C THR A 35 5.34 -10.33 6.30
N PHE A 36 5.35 -9.00 6.28
CA PHE A 36 4.15 -8.20 6.47
C PHE A 36 3.48 -7.93 5.13
N VAL A 37 2.15 -8.01 5.09
CA VAL A 37 1.37 -7.84 3.88
C VAL A 37 0.36 -6.71 4.09
N LEU A 38 0.39 -5.75 3.16
CA LEU A 38 -0.61 -4.70 3.00
C LEU A 38 -1.47 -5.09 1.80
N ARG A 39 -2.74 -5.45 2.05
CA ARG A 39 -3.65 -5.94 1.02
C ARG A 39 -4.86 -5.04 0.85
N VAL A 40 -5.25 -4.81 -0.40
CA VAL A 40 -6.48 -4.12 -0.78
C VAL A 40 -7.25 -5.00 -1.75
N ASP A 41 -8.47 -5.37 -1.39
CA ASP A 41 -9.38 -6.15 -2.23
C ASP A 41 -10.44 -5.23 -2.91
N GLU A 42 -11.39 -5.83 -3.65
CA GLU A 42 -12.53 -5.14 -4.27
C GLU A 42 -12.13 -4.03 -5.27
N LEU A 43 -11.06 -4.28 -6.03
CA LEU A 43 -10.61 -3.37 -7.07
C LEU A 43 -11.36 -3.64 -8.39
N ALA A 44 -11.84 -2.56 -9.02
CA ALA A 44 -12.40 -2.61 -10.35
C ALA A 44 -11.29 -2.42 -11.39
N ALA A 45 -11.25 -3.28 -12.41
CA ALA A 45 -10.30 -3.19 -13.51
C ALA A 45 -10.89 -2.45 -14.71
N THR A 46 -10.18 -1.44 -15.21
CA THR A 46 -10.54 -0.67 -16.41
C THR A 46 -9.34 -0.52 -17.34
N GLU A 47 -9.58 -0.40 -18.64
CA GLU A 47 -8.53 -0.09 -19.61
C GLU A 47 -8.20 1.42 -19.58
N VAL A 48 -6.91 1.74 -19.68
CA VAL A 48 -6.42 3.11 -19.63
C VAL A 48 -6.14 3.62 -21.04
N ALA A 49 -6.74 4.75 -21.39
CA ALA A 49 -6.44 5.46 -22.64
C ALA A 49 -4.97 5.95 -22.63
N VAL A 50 -4.32 5.90 -23.79
CA VAL A 50 -2.91 6.30 -23.96
C VAL A 50 -2.73 7.78 -23.55
N GLY A 51 -1.78 8.05 -22.65
CA GLY A 51 -1.26 9.39 -22.40
C GLY A 51 -1.83 10.17 -21.21
N GLN A 52 -2.49 9.52 -20.24
CA GLN A 52 -2.94 10.21 -19.02
C GLN A 52 -2.72 9.41 -17.72
N GLY A 53 -2.09 10.06 -16.74
CA GLY A 53 -2.23 9.75 -15.32
C GLY A 53 -0.95 9.41 -14.56
N GLU A 54 -1.04 9.49 -13.22
CA GLU A 54 -0.09 8.91 -12.27
C GLU A 54 0.17 7.44 -12.62
N THR A 55 1.42 6.97 -12.56
CA THR A 55 1.79 5.56 -12.80
C THR A 55 2.20 4.88 -11.50
N GLY A 56 2.01 3.57 -11.42
CA GLY A 56 2.37 2.77 -10.24
C GLY A 56 1.19 2.55 -9.31
N ILE A 57 1.50 2.19 -8.06
CA ILE A 57 0.50 1.91 -7.03
C ILE A 57 0.42 3.11 -6.10
N ILE A 58 -0.80 3.57 -5.78
CA ILE A 58 -1.03 4.62 -4.80
C ILE A 58 -2.14 4.18 -3.85
N LEU A 59 -1.82 4.17 -2.55
CA LEU A 59 -2.75 3.96 -1.46
C LEU A 59 -2.74 5.18 -0.55
N GLU A 60 -3.89 5.59 -0.03
CA GLU A 60 -4.00 6.72 0.90
C GLU A 60 -4.67 6.29 2.21
N ILE A 61 -4.01 6.57 3.33
CA ILE A 61 -4.52 6.37 4.68
C ILE A 61 -4.98 7.73 5.22
N PRO A 62 -6.28 7.95 5.48
CA PRO A 62 -6.73 9.21 6.05
C PRO A 62 -6.18 9.38 7.48
N LEU A 63 -5.68 10.58 7.79
CA LEU A 63 -5.18 10.93 9.12
C LEU A 63 -6.30 11.31 10.10
N SER A 64 -7.52 11.51 9.60
CA SER A 64 -8.68 11.93 10.41
C SER A 64 -9.82 10.90 10.37
N PRO A 65 -10.43 10.54 11.52
CA PRO A 65 -10.04 10.92 12.88
C PRO A 65 -8.81 10.13 13.37
N GLY A 66 -7.74 10.84 13.75
CA GLY A 66 -6.43 10.27 14.03
C GLY A 66 -6.36 9.36 15.27
N GLU A 67 -7.16 9.62 16.30
CA GLU A 67 -7.11 8.87 17.57
C GLU A 67 -7.35 7.37 17.38
N ARG A 68 -8.32 6.99 16.54
CA ARG A 68 -8.62 5.58 16.27
C ARG A 68 -7.51 4.92 15.47
N LEU A 69 -6.93 5.65 14.52
CA LEU A 69 -5.81 5.16 13.72
C LEU A 69 -4.58 4.94 14.60
N ILE A 70 -4.21 5.93 15.42
CA ILE A 70 -3.10 5.86 16.38
C ILE A 70 -3.25 4.63 17.27
N ARG A 71 -4.40 4.50 17.95
CA ARG A 71 -4.65 3.37 18.84
C ARG A 71 -4.53 2.01 18.13
N SER A 72 -5.08 1.90 16.92
CA SER A 72 -5.03 0.65 16.15
C SER A 72 -3.58 0.29 15.77
N LEU A 73 -2.79 1.28 15.38
CA LEU A 73 -1.38 1.10 15.02
C LEU A 73 -0.51 0.75 16.23
N GLU A 74 -0.76 1.36 17.39
CA GLU A 74 -0.08 1.01 18.65
C GLU A 74 -0.38 -0.43 19.07
N GLU A 75 -1.65 -0.83 19.06
CA GLU A 75 -2.08 -2.20 19.36
C GLU A 75 -1.43 -3.21 18.40
N PHE A 76 -1.42 -2.91 17.11
CA PHE A 76 -0.77 -3.76 16.11
C PHE A 76 0.75 -3.85 16.31
N ALA A 77 1.43 -2.72 16.55
CA ALA A 77 2.87 -2.72 16.77
C ALA A 77 3.26 -3.55 18.01
N ALA A 78 2.47 -3.46 19.08
CA ALA A 78 2.68 -4.25 20.29
C ALA A 78 2.45 -5.76 20.02
N GLN A 79 1.35 -6.12 19.36
CA GLN A 79 1.05 -7.52 19.01
C GLN A 79 2.14 -8.16 18.16
N GLN A 80 2.66 -7.41 17.20
CA GLN A 80 3.67 -7.88 16.24
C GLN A 80 5.11 -7.69 16.74
N GLN A 81 5.28 -7.14 17.95
CA GLN A 81 6.55 -6.81 18.56
C GLN A 81 7.45 -6.03 17.58
N LEU A 82 6.89 -4.97 16.98
CA LEU A 82 7.63 -4.13 16.04
C LEU A 82 8.62 -3.24 16.80
N PRO A 83 9.90 -3.20 16.40
CA PRO A 83 10.88 -2.31 17.00
C PRO A 83 10.65 -0.87 16.48
N LEU A 84 9.67 -0.17 17.07
CA LEU A 84 9.38 1.20 16.69
C LEU A 84 10.53 2.13 17.12
N ALA A 85 11.06 2.88 16.17
CA ALA A 85 12.00 3.97 16.40
C ALA A 85 11.39 5.26 15.84
N PRO A 86 11.70 6.45 16.41
CA PRO A 86 11.27 7.72 15.84
C PRO A 86 11.66 7.82 14.36
N PRO A 87 10.78 8.34 13.48
CA PRO A 87 11.12 8.50 12.08
C PRO A 87 12.28 9.49 11.92
N SER A 88 13.15 9.23 10.94
CA SER A 88 14.31 10.08 10.64
C SER A 88 13.96 11.34 9.85
N GLY A 89 12.72 11.46 9.36
CA GLY A 89 12.24 12.57 8.55
C GLY A 89 10.73 12.48 8.27
N PRO A 90 10.19 13.45 7.51
CA PRO A 90 8.76 13.53 7.18
C PRO A 90 8.33 12.54 6.08
N GLU A 91 9.31 11.93 5.42
CA GLU A 91 9.11 10.96 4.36
C GLU A 91 9.90 9.69 4.67
N LEU A 92 9.40 8.56 4.16
CA LEU A 92 10.02 7.26 4.26
C LEU A 92 10.21 6.70 2.85
N LEU A 93 11.39 6.11 2.63
CA LEU A 93 11.73 5.41 1.41
C LEU A 93 12.17 3.99 1.77
N GLU A 94 11.45 2.99 1.27
CA GLU A 94 11.68 1.59 1.59
C GLU A 94 11.68 0.69 0.36
N GLU A 95 12.56 -0.29 0.33
CA GLU A 95 12.47 -1.38 -0.63
C GLU A 95 11.40 -2.37 -0.14
N ALA A 96 10.34 -2.52 -0.92
CA ALA A 96 9.35 -3.55 -0.67
C ALA A 96 9.89 -4.92 -1.11
N VAL A 97 9.44 -5.98 -0.45
CA VAL A 97 9.77 -7.36 -0.86
C VAL A 97 9.05 -7.71 -2.16
N LEU A 98 7.80 -7.25 -2.28
CA LEU A 98 6.95 -7.44 -3.45
C LEU A 98 5.93 -6.31 -3.48
N ALA A 99 5.58 -5.84 -4.67
CA ALA A 99 4.35 -5.11 -4.89
C ALA A 99 3.69 -5.66 -6.14
N ALA A 100 2.44 -6.10 -6.01
CA ALA A 100 1.75 -6.81 -7.06
C ALA A 100 0.24 -6.62 -7.03
N CYS A 101 -0.41 -6.95 -8.14
CA CYS A 101 -1.86 -7.06 -8.22
C CYS A 101 -2.28 -8.25 -9.09
N HIS A 102 -3.43 -8.82 -8.73
CA HIS A 102 -4.03 -9.92 -9.47
C HIS A 102 -5.24 -9.44 -10.26
N LEU A 103 -5.40 -9.95 -11.49
CA LEU A 103 -6.53 -9.68 -12.38
C LEU A 103 -7.14 -10.99 -12.88
N PRO A 104 -8.08 -11.58 -12.12
CA PRO A 104 -8.65 -12.89 -12.42
C PRO A 104 -9.34 -12.95 -13.79
N GLY A 105 -10.06 -11.89 -14.18
CA GLY A 105 -10.74 -11.83 -15.47
C GLY A 105 -9.81 -11.93 -16.70
N GLN A 106 -8.52 -11.68 -16.52
CA GLN A 106 -7.51 -11.75 -17.59
C GLN A 106 -6.42 -12.80 -17.31
N ASN A 107 -6.51 -13.53 -16.19
CA ASN A 107 -5.44 -14.39 -15.68
C ASN A 107 -4.07 -13.68 -15.62
N LEU A 108 -4.06 -12.42 -15.18
CA LEU A 108 -2.82 -11.63 -15.10
C LEU A 108 -2.39 -11.46 -13.65
N PHE A 109 -1.09 -11.60 -13.45
CA PHE A 109 -0.36 -11.17 -12.27
C PHE A 109 0.61 -10.09 -12.69
N VAL A 110 0.43 -8.89 -12.16
CA VAL A 110 1.33 -7.76 -12.39
C VAL A 110 2.16 -7.57 -11.14
N PHE A 111 3.47 -7.41 -11.28
CA PHE A 111 4.38 -7.17 -10.17
C PHE A 111 5.44 -6.15 -10.54
N ALA A 112 5.90 -5.38 -9.56
CA ALA A 112 7.01 -4.45 -9.74
C ALA A 112 8.35 -5.16 -9.49
N GLU A 113 9.28 -5.00 -10.44
CA GLU A 113 10.70 -5.30 -10.24
C GLU A 113 11.39 -4.13 -9.53
N GLY A 114 12.10 -4.42 -8.43
CA GLY A 114 12.71 -3.42 -7.56
C GLY A 114 11.67 -2.45 -6.97
N PRO A 115 10.61 -2.93 -6.29
CA PRO A 115 9.53 -2.07 -5.83
C PRO A 115 10.01 -1.14 -4.72
N LEU A 116 9.88 0.16 -4.96
CA LEU A 116 10.26 1.21 -4.02
C LEU A 116 8.99 1.85 -3.44
N LEU A 117 8.79 1.69 -2.14
CA LEU A 117 7.71 2.30 -1.39
C LEU A 117 8.16 3.68 -0.91
N VAL A 118 7.48 4.72 -1.40
CA VAL A 118 7.58 6.10 -0.93
C VAL A 118 6.38 6.39 -0.05
N VAL A 119 6.62 6.89 1.16
CA VAL A 119 5.56 7.23 2.12
C VAL A 119 5.74 8.67 2.57
N LYS A 120 4.69 9.47 2.42
CA LYS A 120 4.70 10.88 2.80
C LYS A 120 3.32 11.40 3.13
N ARG A 121 3.26 12.55 3.80
CA ARG A 121 2.00 13.26 3.99
C ARG A 121 1.51 13.87 2.68
N ARG A 122 0.23 13.69 2.35
CA ARG A 122 -0.48 14.35 1.24
C ARG A 122 -1.77 14.95 1.76
N GLY A 123 -1.71 16.21 2.18
CA GLY A 123 -2.84 16.89 2.83
C GLY A 123 -3.25 16.22 4.15
N GLU A 124 -4.50 15.77 4.22
CA GLU A 124 -5.10 15.08 5.38
C GLU A 124 -4.93 13.55 5.33
N ALA A 125 -4.03 13.05 4.49
CA ALA A 125 -3.75 11.62 4.36
C ALA A 125 -2.23 11.34 4.35
N VAL A 126 -1.89 10.08 4.60
CA VAL A 126 -0.58 9.51 4.28
C VAL A 126 -0.70 8.78 2.96
N GLU A 127 0.10 9.19 1.99
CA GLU A 127 0.24 8.51 0.71
C GLU A 127 1.32 7.42 0.83
N LEU A 128 0.99 6.21 0.39
CA LEU A 128 1.90 5.10 0.15
C LEU A 128 1.94 4.88 -1.36
N ALA A 129 3.01 5.34 -2.01
CA ALA A 129 3.23 5.19 -3.43
C ALA A 129 4.27 4.10 -3.68
N VAL A 130 3.97 3.12 -4.53
CA VAL A 130 4.98 2.17 -5.00
C VAL A 130 5.35 2.45 -6.43
N GLU A 131 6.64 2.70 -6.62
CA GLU A 131 7.30 2.88 -7.90
C GLU A 131 8.12 1.63 -8.25
N GLY A 132 8.40 1.44 -9.53
CA GLY A 132 9.19 0.32 -10.02
C GLY A 132 8.85 -0.05 -11.46
N LEU A 133 9.58 -1.02 -12.00
CA LEU A 133 9.30 -1.53 -13.34
C LEU A 133 8.23 -2.63 -13.25
N PHE A 134 7.00 -2.29 -13.59
CA PHE A 134 5.91 -3.27 -13.59
C PHE A 134 6.03 -4.25 -14.75
N LYS A 135 5.98 -5.54 -14.42
CA LYS A 135 5.98 -6.68 -15.34
C LYS A 135 4.69 -7.46 -15.19
N THR A 136 4.33 -8.20 -16.23
CA THR A 136 3.15 -9.06 -16.21
C THR A 136 3.52 -10.52 -16.45
N ARG A 137 2.77 -11.41 -15.82
CA ARG A 137 2.78 -12.86 -16.06
C ARG A 137 1.36 -13.37 -16.11
N ARG A 138 1.15 -14.41 -16.92
CA ARG A 138 -0.14 -15.10 -16.97
C ARG A 138 -0.18 -16.21 -15.94
N VAL A 139 -1.10 -16.11 -14.98
CA VAL A 139 -1.32 -17.12 -13.94
C VAL A 139 -2.81 -17.20 -13.61
N PRO A 140 -3.33 -18.39 -13.25
CA PRO A 140 -4.68 -18.49 -12.69
C PRO A 140 -4.76 -17.72 -11.37
N CYS A 141 -5.58 -16.67 -11.31
CA CYS A 141 -5.87 -15.92 -10.10
C CYS A 141 -7.38 -15.91 -9.86
N ARG A 142 -7.80 -15.87 -8.58
CA ARG A 142 -9.22 -15.99 -8.17
C ARG A 142 -9.84 -14.67 -7.74
N GLU A 143 -9.04 -13.76 -7.21
CA GLU A 143 -9.50 -12.50 -6.62
C GLU A 143 -8.71 -11.34 -7.23
N THR A 144 -9.38 -10.19 -7.43
CA THR A 144 -8.71 -8.95 -7.81
C THR A 144 -8.25 -8.26 -6.55
N ASP A 145 -6.94 -8.24 -6.33
CA ASP A 145 -6.33 -7.63 -5.16
C ASP A 145 -5.09 -6.80 -5.56
N LEU A 146 -4.60 -6.06 -4.57
CA LEU A 146 -3.31 -5.41 -4.58
C LEU A 146 -2.61 -5.76 -3.28
N VAL A 147 -1.36 -6.20 -3.38
CA VAL A 147 -0.54 -6.59 -2.25
C VAL A 147 0.81 -5.85 -2.27
N ILE A 148 1.25 -5.38 -1.11
CA ILE A 148 2.60 -4.88 -0.87
C ILE A 148 3.18 -5.69 0.28
N HIS A 149 4.31 -6.36 0.06
CA HIS A 149 5.01 -7.12 1.06
C HIS A 149 6.17 -6.32 1.62
N LEU A 150 6.29 -6.27 2.94
CA LEU A 150 7.35 -5.57 3.65
C LEU A 150 8.09 -6.51 4.58
N THR A 151 9.37 -6.25 4.78
CA THR A 151 10.12 -6.84 5.88
C THR A 151 9.59 -6.30 7.21
N LYS A 152 9.84 -7.03 8.32
CA LYS A 152 9.51 -6.53 9.67
C LYS A 152 10.11 -5.15 9.96
N ALA A 153 11.32 -4.89 9.49
CA ALA A 153 12.00 -3.61 9.70
C ALA A 153 11.34 -2.46 8.91
N ALA A 154 11.01 -2.70 7.64
CA ALA A 154 10.29 -1.73 6.81
C ALA A 154 8.89 -1.45 7.38
N MET A 155 8.18 -2.50 7.84
CA MET A 155 6.88 -2.35 8.50
C MET A 155 6.96 -1.51 9.78
N ALA A 156 7.98 -1.73 10.61
CA ALA A 156 8.17 -0.95 11.83
C ALA A 156 8.39 0.54 11.53
N ARG A 157 9.16 0.87 10.49
CA ARG A 157 9.39 2.26 10.05
C ARG A 157 8.15 2.90 9.44
N LEU A 158 7.39 2.14 8.64
CA LEU A 158 6.09 2.57 8.12
C LEU A 158 5.14 2.93 9.28
N VAL A 159 4.96 2.03 10.24
CA VAL A 159 4.10 2.25 11.40
C VAL A 159 4.55 3.47 12.20
N ALA A 160 5.85 3.60 12.46
CA ALA A 160 6.40 4.75 13.19
C ALA A 160 6.14 6.08 12.48
N LEU A 161 6.29 6.14 11.15
CA LEU A 161 5.99 7.35 10.39
C LEU A 161 4.50 7.68 10.42
N VAL A 162 3.61 6.70 10.19
CA VAL A 162 2.16 6.95 10.19
C VAL A 162 1.69 7.40 11.57
N LEU A 163 2.22 6.82 12.65
CA LEU A 163 1.96 7.27 14.03
C LEU A 163 2.39 8.73 14.23
N ASN A 164 3.60 9.09 13.80
CA ASN A 164 4.11 10.46 13.90
C ASN A 164 3.18 11.45 13.17
N LEU A 165 2.82 11.14 11.91
CA LEU A 165 1.97 12.00 11.09
C LEU A 165 0.54 12.12 11.65
N ALA A 166 -0.04 11.03 12.17
CA ALA A 166 -1.36 11.03 12.80
C ALA A 166 -1.38 11.80 14.13
N GLY A 167 -0.25 11.81 14.86
CA GLY A 167 -0.06 12.62 16.07
C GLY A 167 0.15 14.11 15.81
N GLY A 168 0.08 14.57 14.55
CA GLY A 168 0.34 15.96 14.18
C GLY A 168 1.83 16.31 14.03
N GLY A 169 2.69 15.29 13.95
CA GLY A 169 4.09 15.46 13.60
C GLY A 169 4.28 16.05 12.20
N PRO A 170 5.39 16.79 11.97
CA PRO A 170 5.76 17.29 10.66
C PRO A 170 6.11 16.16 9.69
#